data_AF-A0A7W1LAV8-F1
#
_entry.id   AF-A0A7W1LAV8-F1
#
_cell.length_a   1.000
_cell.length_b   1.000
_cell.length_c   1.000
_cell.angle_alpha   90.00
_cell.angle_beta   90.00
_cell.angle_gamma   90.00
#
_symmetry.space_group_name_H-M   'P 1'
#
loop_
_entity.id
_entity.type
_entity.pdbx_description
1 polymer ?
#
loop_
_entity_poly.entity_id
_entity_poly.type
_entity_poly.pdbx_seq_one_letter_code
_entity_poly.pdbx_strand_id
1 'polypeptide(L)' 'IKPDQSSLKCTNSECALVYPIRDEIPVMLVEEAKVEK' A
#
# COMPACT_ATOMS: atom_id res chain seq x y z
N ILE A 1 -5.34 17.12 -9.59
CA ILE A 1 -5.66 15.97 -8.71
C ILE A 1 -4.75 14.83 -9.16
N LYS A 2 -3.73 14.48 -8.36
CA LYS A 2 -2.78 13.42 -8.71
C LYS A 2 -3.51 12.07 -8.68
N PRO A 3 -3.32 11.18 -9.66
CA PRO A 3 -3.95 9.87 -9.65
C PRO A 3 -3.28 9.03 -8.54
N ASP A 4 -4.10 8.52 -7.62
CA ASP A 4 -3.85 7.28 -6.87
C ASP A 4 -2.66 7.22 -5.89
N GLN A 5 -2.38 8.30 -5.13
CA GLN A 5 -1.64 8.18 -3.85
C GLN A 5 -2.50 7.55 -2.73
N SER A 6 -3.30 6.54 -3.06
CA SER A 6 -4.19 5.85 -2.11
C SER A 6 -3.52 4.68 -1.41
N SER A 7 -2.34 4.26 -1.87
CA SER A 7 -1.59 3.15 -1.29
C SER A 7 -0.11 3.15 -1.68
N LEU A 8 0.73 2.50 -0.87
CA LEU A 8 2.12 2.18 -1.16
C LEU A 8 2.24 0.72 -1.54
N LYS A 9 2.79 0.45 -2.73
CA LYS A 9 3.05 -0.91 -3.21
C LYS A 9 4.48 -1.31 -2.87
N CYS A 10 4.64 -2.53 -2.40
CA CYS A 10 5.96 -3.13 -2.22
C CYS A 10 6.62 -3.33 -3.59
N THR A 11 7.87 -2.87 -3.75
CA THR A 11 8.58 -2.92 -5.04
C THR A 11 9.45 -4.17 -5.22
N ASN A 12 9.65 -4.94 -4.15
CA ASN A 12 10.34 -6.24 -4.24
C ASN A 12 9.41 -7.22 -4.96
N SER A 13 9.90 -7.90 -6.00
CA SER A 13 9.16 -8.90 -6.77
C SER A 13 8.67 -10.10 -5.95
N GLU A 14 9.28 -10.37 -4.80
CA GLU A 14 8.86 -11.42 -3.86
C GLU A 14 7.75 -10.94 -2.91
N CYS A 15 7.42 -9.65 -2.93
CA CYS A 15 6.55 -8.98 -1.97
C CYS A 15 5.31 -8.43 -2.67
N ALA A 16 4.19 -9.14 -2.55
CA ALA A 16 2.92 -8.76 -3.16
C ALA A 16 2.05 -7.83 -2.28
N LEU A 17 2.66 -7.09 -1.34
CA LEU A 17 1.92 -6.30 -0.35
C LEU A 17 1.65 -4.87 -0.81
N VAL A 18 0.45 -4.38 -0.48
CA VAL A 18 -0.02 -3.02 -0.73
C VAL A 18 -0.56 -2.43 0.56
N TYR A 19 0.10 -1.36 1.00
CA TYR A 19 -0.20 -0.65 2.24
C TYR A 19 -1.13 0.53 1.96
N PRO A 20 -2.32 0.61 2.59
CA PRO A 20 -3.25 1.70 2.33
C PRO A 20 -2.76 3.02 2.94
N ILE A 21 -3.20 4.13 2.35
CA ILE A 21 -3.04 5.47 2.92
C ILE A 21 -4.39 5.90 3.50
N ARG A 22 -4.43 6.28 4.78
CA ARG A 22 -5.61 6.79 5.50
C ARG A 22 -5.27 8.16 6.06
N ASP A 23 -6.13 9.16 5.83
CA ASP A 23 -5.91 10.54 6.29
C ASP A 23 -4.53 11.11 5.89
N GLU A 24 -4.08 10.79 4.66
CA GLU A 24 -2.75 11.13 4.13
C GLU A 24 -1.56 10.50 4.88
N ILE A 25 -1.81 9.55 5.79
CA ILE A 25 -0.81 8.79 6.54
C ILE A 25 -0.73 7.35 5.98
N PRO A 26 0.46 6.87 5.58
CA PRO A 26 0.65 5.47 5.20
C PRO A 26 0.49 4.51 6.38
N VAL A 27 -0.38 3.52 6.24
CA VAL A 27 -0.54 2.45 7.24
C VAL A 27 0.44 1.34 6.94
N MET A 28 1.53 1.26 7.72
CA MET A 28 2.57 0.22 7.59
C MET A 28 2.34 -0.96 8.54
N LEU A 29 1.09 -1.42 8.65
CA LEU A 29 0.72 -2.61 9.42
C LEU A 29 0.51 -3.78 8.48
N VAL A 30 1.16 -4.91 8.75
CA VAL A 30 1.09 -6.12 7.89
C VAL A 30 -0.33 -6.67 7.81
N GLU A 31 -1.09 -6.61 8.91
CA GLU A 31 -2.48 -7.08 8.99
C GLU A 31 -3.45 -6.26 8.10
N GLU A 32 -3.10 -5.00 7.82
CA GLU A 32 -3.89 -4.07 7.00
C GLU A 32 -3.40 -4.02 5.55
N ALA A 33 -2.28 -4.69 5.25
CA ALA A 33 -1.76 -4.78 3.89
C ALA A 33 -2.64 -5.72 3.05
N LYS A 34 -2.91 -5.31 1.81
CA LYS A 34 -3.62 -6.13 0.83
C LYS A 34 -2.62 -6.82 -0.09
N VAL A 35 -2.95 -8.03 -0.54
CA VAL A 35 -2.17 -8.73 -1.55
C VAL A 35 -2.62 -8.25 -2.94
N GLU A 36 -1.72 -7.68 -3.72
CA GLU A 36 -1.94 -7.38 -5.14
C GLU A 36 -1.77 -8.68 -5.93
N LYS A 37 -2.86 -9.17 -6.54
CA LYS A 37 -2.86 -10.36 -7.40
C LYS A 37 -2.65 -9.98 -8.86
#